data_AF-A0A655FYI6-F1
#
_entry.id   AF-A0A655FYI6-F1
#
_cell.length_a   1.000
_cell.length_b   1.000
_cell.length_c   1.000
_cell.angle_alpha   90.00
_cell.angle_beta   90.00
_cell.angle_gamma   90.00
#
_symmetry.space_group_name_H-M   'P 1'
#
loop_
_entity.id
_entity.type
_entity.pdbx_description
1 polymer ?
#
loop_
_entity_poly.entity_id
_entity_poly.type
_entity_poly.pdbx_seq_one_letter_code
_entity_poly.pdbx_strand_id
1 'polypeptide(L)'
;MFNSVNQPVQNSGWLHTGTNNSGYANAGTFNSGFDNNARDEHAEFVTGNSGLANVGNYNAGIINVGDHLSGFRNSVPTITGTANISGFVNAGTSISGFFNFGSLMSGFANFDDEVSGYLNGDSRASGWIH
;
A
#
# COMPACT_ATOMS: atom_id res chain seq x y z
N MET A 1 14.73 -18.93 36.77
CA MET A 1 14.87 -18.73 35.31
C MET A 1 13.48 -18.34 34.80
N PHE A 2 13.22 -17.04 34.63
CA PHE A 2 11.94 -16.60 34.09
C PHE A 2 12.01 -16.76 32.57
N ASN A 3 11.16 -17.61 32.01
CA ASN A 3 10.97 -17.67 30.58
C ASN A 3 10.27 -16.38 30.15
N SER A 4 10.81 -15.64 29.18
CA SER A 4 10.12 -14.46 28.65
C SER A 4 8.84 -14.92 27.96
N VAL A 5 7.69 -14.66 28.57
CA VAL A 5 6.40 -14.85 27.90
C VAL A 5 6.21 -13.63 27.01
N ASN A 6 6.08 -13.82 25.70
CA ASN A 6 5.74 -12.76 24.77
C ASN A 6 4.31 -12.28 25.10
N GLN A 7 4.19 -11.28 25.96
CA GLN A 7 2.91 -10.64 26.25
C GLN A 7 2.55 -9.80 25.02
N PRO A 8 1.38 -9.98 24.38
CA PRO A 8 0.95 -9.06 23.34
C PRO A 8 0.95 -7.65 23.93
N VAL A 9 1.76 -6.74 23.38
CA VAL A 9 1.82 -5.38 23.89
C VAL A 9 0.46 -4.72 23.60
N GLN A 10 -0.13 -4.11 24.62
CA GLN A 10 -1.43 -3.45 24.51
C GLN A 10 -1.36 -2.33 23.47
N ASN A 11 -2.49 -2.08 22.80
CA ASN A 11 -2.62 -0.97 21.87
C ASN A 11 -2.47 0.36 22.61
N SER A 12 -1.80 1.33 21.97
CA SER A 12 -1.64 2.70 22.49
C SER A 12 -2.51 3.67 21.69
N GLY A 13 -3.64 4.10 22.25
CA GLY A 13 -4.60 4.95 21.55
C GLY A 13 -6.02 4.39 21.63
N TRP A 14 -6.84 4.69 20.62
CA TRP A 14 -8.28 4.42 20.66
C TRP A 14 -8.77 3.63 19.45
N LEU A 15 -9.84 2.86 19.64
CA LEU A 15 -10.61 2.16 18.59
C LEU A 15 -9.82 1.15 17.75
N HIS A 16 -8.75 0.57 18.30
CA HIS A 16 -8.00 -0.46 17.62
C HIS A 16 -8.71 -1.82 17.66
N THR A 17 -8.62 -2.59 16.58
CA THR A 17 -8.92 -4.02 16.56
C THR A 17 -7.59 -4.79 16.37
N GLY A 18 -7.31 -5.81 17.20
CA GLY A 18 -6.02 -6.52 17.23
C GLY A 18 -5.04 -6.01 18.31
N THR A 19 -3.72 -6.15 18.11
CA THR A 19 -2.67 -5.91 19.14
C THR A 19 -1.46 -5.13 18.60
N ASN A 20 -0.61 -4.56 19.47
CA ASN A 20 0.58 -3.79 19.06
C ASN A 20 0.30 -2.60 18.12
N ASN A 21 -0.89 -2.01 18.17
CA ASN A 21 -1.24 -0.84 17.37
C ASN A 21 -1.01 0.46 18.15
N SER A 22 -0.68 1.54 17.45
CA SER A 22 -0.62 2.89 18.04
C SER A 22 -1.36 3.94 17.22
N GLY A 23 -2.03 4.90 17.87
CA GLY A 23 -2.76 5.99 17.24
C GLY A 23 -4.28 5.87 17.33
N TYR A 24 -4.98 5.74 16.21
CA TYR A 24 -6.43 5.70 16.18
C TYR A 24 -6.96 4.74 15.11
N ALA A 25 -7.95 3.92 15.48
CA ALA A 25 -8.75 3.12 14.56
C ALA A 25 -7.97 2.16 13.64
N ASN A 26 -6.80 1.68 14.05
CA ASN A 26 -6.06 0.66 13.28
C ASN A 26 -6.60 -0.76 13.52
N ALA A 27 -6.70 -1.56 12.47
CA ALA A 27 -7.04 -2.97 12.51
C ALA A 27 -5.82 -3.87 12.28
N GLY A 28 -5.72 -5.01 12.98
CA GLY A 28 -4.63 -5.97 12.85
C GLY A 28 -3.50 -5.76 13.85
N THR A 29 -2.23 -5.86 13.43
CA THR A 29 -1.09 -5.70 14.35
C THR A 29 0.04 -4.83 13.84
N PHE A 30 0.83 -4.30 14.77
CA PHE A 30 2.02 -3.51 14.47
C PHE A 30 1.75 -2.29 13.57
N ASN A 31 0.52 -1.76 13.62
CA ASN A 31 0.15 -0.59 12.83
C ASN A 31 0.33 0.69 13.65
N SER A 32 0.75 1.77 12.99
CA SER A 32 0.90 3.09 13.61
C SER A 32 0.22 4.18 12.79
N GLY A 33 -0.43 5.12 13.48
CA GLY A 33 -1.15 6.22 12.84
C GLY A 33 -2.66 6.02 12.88
N PHE A 34 -3.35 6.30 11.77
CA PHE A 34 -4.80 6.46 11.72
C PHE A 34 -5.43 5.56 10.65
N ASP A 35 -6.44 4.78 11.03
CA ASP A 35 -7.34 4.06 10.12
C ASP A 35 -6.62 3.08 9.15
N ASN A 36 -5.57 2.40 9.62
CA ASN A 36 -4.90 1.39 8.80
C ASN A 36 -5.65 0.05 8.89
N ASN A 37 -6.21 -0.42 7.76
CA ASN A 37 -7.26 -1.43 7.73
C ASN A 37 -7.00 -2.56 6.72
N ALA A 38 -7.85 -3.59 6.80
CA ALA A 38 -7.92 -4.65 5.80
C ALA A 38 -8.71 -4.16 4.60
N ARG A 39 -8.38 -4.64 3.39
CA ARG A 39 -9.25 -4.36 2.23
C ARG A 39 -10.54 -5.16 2.27
N ASP A 40 -10.49 -6.33 2.90
CA ASP A 40 -11.57 -7.30 2.98
C ASP A 40 -11.69 -7.73 4.44
N GLU A 41 -12.91 -7.86 4.94
CA GLU A 41 -13.20 -8.41 6.27
C GLU A 41 -12.68 -9.85 6.40
N HIS A 42 -12.48 -10.54 5.27
CA HIS A 42 -11.87 -11.87 5.18
C HIS A 42 -10.36 -11.88 4.92
N ALA A 43 -9.71 -10.73 4.77
CA ALA A 43 -8.28 -10.69 4.49
C ALA A 43 -7.48 -11.28 5.66
N GLU A 44 -6.48 -12.07 5.31
CA GLU A 44 -5.52 -12.71 6.20
C GLU A 44 -4.65 -11.63 6.85
N PHE A 45 -5.18 -11.03 7.94
CA PHE A 45 -4.45 -10.24 8.92
C PHE A 45 -3.68 -9.00 8.42
N VAL A 46 -4.11 -7.81 8.84
CA VAL A 46 -3.43 -6.53 8.55
C VAL A 46 -2.20 -6.37 9.42
N THR A 47 -1.06 -6.04 8.83
CA THR A 47 0.18 -5.85 9.61
C THR A 47 1.10 -4.77 9.08
N GLY A 48 1.79 -4.09 10.01
CA GLY A 48 2.98 -3.29 9.71
C GLY A 48 2.74 -2.02 8.90
N ASN A 49 1.51 -1.48 8.90
CA ASN A 49 1.21 -0.21 8.25
C ASN A 49 1.59 0.99 9.12
N SER A 50 2.04 2.06 8.49
CA SER A 50 2.34 3.34 9.15
C SER A 50 1.76 4.51 8.38
N GLY A 51 1.10 5.42 9.09
CA GLY A 51 0.50 6.63 8.50
C GLY A 51 -1.02 6.60 8.50
N LEU A 52 -1.65 7.02 7.41
CA LEU A 52 -3.08 7.31 7.33
C LEU A 52 -3.77 6.45 6.27
N ALA A 53 -4.82 5.75 6.66
CA ALA A 53 -5.77 5.09 5.77
C ALA A 53 -5.11 4.10 4.78
N ASN A 54 -4.04 3.42 5.19
CA ASN A 54 -3.46 2.38 4.35
C ASN A 54 -4.26 1.09 4.47
N VAL A 55 -4.38 0.39 3.36
CA VAL A 55 -5.20 -0.81 3.20
C VAL A 55 -4.34 -1.93 2.63
N GLY A 56 -4.16 -3.02 3.38
CA GLY A 56 -3.23 -4.10 3.06
C GLY A 56 -2.12 -4.21 4.09
N ASN A 57 -0.91 -4.59 3.69
CA ASN A 57 0.21 -4.88 4.59
C ASN A 57 1.48 -4.10 4.27
N TYR A 58 2.26 -3.79 5.31
CA TYR A 58 3.61 -3.20 5.19
C TYR A 58 3.65 -1.88 4.40
N ASN A 59 2.59 -1.07 4.51
CA ASN A 59 2.52 0.21 3.83
C ASN A 59 3.01 1.37 4.70
N ALA A 60 3.56 2.40 4.06
CA ALA A 60 3.99 3.62 4.75
C ALA A 60 3.54 4.89 4.03
N GLY A 61 2.68 5.69 4.64
CA GLY A 61 2.24 6.96 4.08
C GLY A 61 0.73 7.13 4.15
N ILE A 62 0.12 7.60 3.06
CA ILE A 62 -1.27 8.06 3.04
C ILE A 62 -2.04 7.36 1.93
N ILE A 63 -3.12 6.66 2.28
CA ILE A 63 -4.11 6.08 1.36
C ILE A 63 -3.46 5.10 0.36
N ASN A 64 -2.58 4.20 0.81
CA ASN A 64 -2.05 3.15 -0.07
C ASN A 64 -2.95 1.91 -0.02
N VAL A 65 -3.17 1.24 -1.16
CA VAL A 65 -4.04 0.05 -1.28
C VAL A 65 -3.30 -1.12 -1.94
N GLY A 66 -2.86 -2.08 -1.13
CA GLY A 66 -2.05 -3.22 -1.53
C GLY A 66 -0.97 -3.48 -0.50
N ASP A 67 0.07 -4.21 -0.91
CA ASP A 67 1.14 -4.62 0.01
C ASP A 67 2.49 -4.02 -0.40
N HIS A 68 3.27 -3.60 0.59
CA HIS A 68 4.62 -3.00 0.44
C HIS A 68 4.63 -1.72 -0.40
N LEU A 69 3.71 -0.80 -0.10
CA LEU A 69 3.60 0.49 -0.78
C LEU A 69 4.07 1.64 0.12
N SER A 70 4.63 2.69 -0.48
CA SER A 70 5.04 3.88 0.26
C SER A 70 4.70 5.18 -0.45
N GLY A 71 4.39 6.23 0.30
CA GLY A 71 4.03 7.55 -0.22
C GLY A 71 2.53 7.79 -0.20
N PHE A 72 1.99 8.42 -1.25
CA PHE A 72 0.63 8.95 -1.28
C PHE A 72 -0.18 8.30 -2.40
N ARG A 73 -1.30 7.66 -2.04
CA ARG A 73 -2.32 7.16 -2.98
C ARG A 73 -1.75 6.18 -4.01
N ASN A 74 -0.97 5.19 -3.57
CA ASN A 74 -0.53 4.11 -4.47
C ASN A 74 -1.47 2.91 -4.39
N SER A 75 -1.60 2.14 -5.47
CA SER A 75 -2.50 0.98 -5.50
C SER A 75 -2.02 -0.16 -6.38
N VAL A 76 -2.50 -1.37 -6.09
CA VAL A 76 -2.23 -2.58 -6.88
C VAL A 76 -3.54 -3.12 -7.45
N PRO A 77 -3.60 -3.55 -8.73
CA PRO A 77 -4.81 -4.13 -9.32
C PRO A 77 -5.28 -5.40 -8.60
N THR A 78 -4.33 -6.25 -8.20
CA THR A 78 -4.58 -7.54 -7.54
C THR A 78 -3.67 -7.69 -6.32
N ILE A 79 -4.26 -8.02 -5.17
CA ILE A 79 -3.54 -8.14 -3.87
C ILE A 79 -2.63 -9.38 -3.78
N THR A 80 -2.61 -10.23 -4.79
CA THR A 80 -1.87 -11.50 -4.74
C THR A 80 -0.35 -11.36 -4.83
N GLY A 81 0.20 -10.16 -4.89
CA GLY A 81 1.64 -9.96 -5.03
C GLY A 81 2.15 -8.67 -4.38
N THR A 82 3.33 -8.77 -3.79
CA THR A 82 4.16 -7.63 -3.39
C THR A 82 4.40 -6.72 -4.59
N ALA A 83 3.91 -5.49 -4.52
CA ALA A 83 3.99 -4.58 -5.66
C ALA A 83 5.11 -3.55 -5.54
N ASN A 84 5.76 -3.37 -4.38
CA ASN A 84 6.91 -2.46 -4.21
C ASN A 84 6.71 -1.11 -4.93
N ILE A 85 5.70 -0.34 -4.51
CA ILE A 85 5.39 0.96 -5.11
C ILE A 85 5.83 2.08 -4.19
N SER A 86 6.42 3.13 -4.75
CA SER A 86 6.77 4.35 -4.01
C SER A 86 6.40 5.63 -4.75
N GLY A 87 6.06 6.68 -4.00
CA GLY A 87 5.80 8.01 -4.54
C GLY A 87 4.33 8.39 -4.50
N PHE A 88 3.82 9.03 -5.56
CA PHE A 88 2.52 9.70 -5.56
C PHE A 88 1.64 9.23 -6.71
N VAL A 89 0.46 8.72 -6.37
CA VAL A 89 -0.61 8.39 -7.32
C VAL A 89 -0.13 7.39 -8.39
N ASN A 90 0.46 6.27 -7.97
CA ASN A 90 0.87 5.20 -8.88
C ASN A 90 -0.07 3.98 -8.76
N ALA A 91 -0.30 3.27 -9.86
CA ALA A 91 -1.11 2.06 -9.87
C ALA A 91 -0.49 0.94 -10.71
N GLY A 92 -0.29 -0.24 -10.12
CA GLY A 92 0.28 -1.39 -10.82
C GLY A 92 1.31 -2.14 -9.98
N THR A 93 2.49 -2.45 -10.53
CA THR A 93 3.55 -3.20 -9.83
C THR A 93 4.95 -2.68 -10.15
N SER A 94 5.85 -2.70 -9.18
CA SER A 94 7.25 -2.26 -9.29
C SER A 94 7.38 -0.84 -9.84
N ILE A 95 6.74 0.13 -9.18
CA ILE A 95 6.63 1.51 -9.65
C ILE A 95 7.28 2.50 -8.68
N SER A 96 7.98 3.52 -9.21
CA SER A 96 8.42 4.68 -8.42
C SER A 96 8.11 6.01 -9.13
N GLY A 97 7.86 7.07 -8.36
CA GLY A 97 7.66 8.41 -8.91
C GLY A 97 6.21 8.90 -8.81
N PHE A 98 5.71 9.56 -9.86
CA PHE A 98 4.47 10.32 -9.83
C PHE A 98 3.57 9.97 -11.02
N PHE A 99 2.30 9.65 -10.77
CA PHE A 99 1.29 9.42 -11.81
C PHE A 99 1.62 8.30 -12.80
N ASN A 100 2.16 7.18 -12.32
CA ASN A 100 2.55 6.05 -13.16
C ASN A 100 1.53 4.91 -13.08
N PHE A 101 1.06 4.41 -14.23
CA PHE A 101 0.10 3.32 -14.36
C PHE A 101 0.64 2.21 -15.28
N GLY A 102 0.88 1.01 -14.73
CA GLY A 102 1.51 -0.11 -15.44
C GLY A 102 2.44 -0.94 -14.56
N SER A 103 3.47 -1.56 -15.13
CA SER A 103 4.44 -2.38 -14.42
C SER A 103 5.88 -1.95 -14.68
N LEU A 104 6.77 -2.15 -13.71
CA LEU A 104 8.22 -1.92 -13.83
C LEU A 104 8.57 -0.54 -14.39
N MET A 105 8.25 0.51 -13.64
CA MET A 105 8.28 1.86 -14.20
C MET A 105 8.75 2.94 -13.22
N SER A 106 9.30 4.03 -13.76
CA SER A 106 9.77 5.16 -12.96
C SER A 106 9.63 6.53 -13.64
N GLY A 107 9.42 7.59 -12.85
CA GLY A 107 9.40 8.96 -13.36
C GLY A 107 8.05 9.63 -13.21
N PHE A 108 7.60 10.38 -14.20
CA PHE A 108 6.39 11.21 -14.13
C PHE A 108 5.45 10.92 -15.29
N ALA A 109 4.21 10.54 -14.98
CA ALA A 109 3.12 10.39 -15.95
C ALA A 109 3.43 9.38 -17.07
N ASN A 110 3.70 8.13 -16.69
CA ASN A 110 3.87 7.01 -17.63
C ASN A 110 2.65 6.08 -17.57
N PHE A 111 2.18 5.57 -18.72
CA PHE A 111 0.95 4.77 -18.85
C PHE A 111 1.16 3.43 -19.59
N ASP A 112 2.34 2.84 -19.46
CA ASP A 112 2.72 1.57 -20.11
C ASP A 112 3.68 0.78 -19.19
N ASP A 113 3.98 -0.45 -19.57
CA ASP A 113 4.89 -1.33 -18.83
C ASP A 113 6.37 -1.11 -19.24
N GLU A 114 7.28 -1.30 -18.31
CA GLU A 114 8.74 -1.25 -18.52
C GLU A 114 9.27 0.13 -18.97
N VAL A 115 8.59 1.20 -18.55
CA VAL A 115 8.89 2.56 -18.99
C VAL A 115 9.55 3.41 -17.91
N SER A 116 10.50 4.26 -18.31
CA SER A 116 11.03 5.33 -17.47
C SER A 116 11.01 6.69 -18.17
N GLY A 117 10.98 7.77 -17.38
CA GLY A 117 11.06 9.14 -17.87
C GLY A 117 9.78 9.94 -17.64
N TYR A 118 9.46 10.82 -18.58
CA TYR A 118 8.38 11.80 -18.44
C TYR A 118 7.38 11.63 -19.60
N LEU A 119 6.09 11.57 -19.27
CA LEU A 119 4.99 11.69 -20.24
C LEU A 119 4.98 10.61 -21.32
N ASN A 120 5.31 9.37 -20.97
CA ASN A 120 5.19 8.24 -21.89
C ASN A 120 3.75 7.71 -21.89
N GLY A 121 3.11 7.68 -23.05
CA GLY A 121 1.76 7.14 -23.22
C GLY A 121 1.77 5.82 -23.97
N ASP A 122 0.83 4.94 -23.65
CA ASP A 122 0.55 3.73 -24.43
C ASP A 122 0.11 4.11 -25.86
N SER A 123 0.64 3.40 -26.85
CA SER A 123 0.29 3.56 -28.27
C SER A 123 -0.84 2.65 -28.73
N ARG A 124 -1.35 1.76 -27.86
CA ARG A 124 -2.42 0.80 -28.16
C ARG A 124 -3.81 1.42 -28.01
N ALA A 125 -4.07 2.51 -28.75
CA ALA A 125 -5.42 2.95 -29.02
C ALA A 125 -6.12 1.92 -29.93
N SER A 126 -6.75 0.89 -29.36
CA SER A 126 -7.65 0.02 -30.12
C SER A 126 -9.00 0.71 -30.33
N GLY A 127 -9.37 0.93 -31.59
CA GLY A 127 -10.68 1.45 -32.00
C GLY A 127 -11.03 0.95 -33.41
N TRP A 128 -12.32 0.78 -33.68
CA TRP A 128 -12.85 0.10 -34.89
C TRP A 128 -12.85 0.93 -36.18
N ILE A 129 -12.32 2.15 -36.16
CA ILE A 129 -12.23 2.98 -37.37
C ILE A 129 -10.86 3.64 -37.40
N HIS A 130 -10.06 3.21 -38.37
CA HIS A 130 -8.96 3.98 -38.95
C HIS A 130 -9.47 4.54 -40.28
#